data_AF-A0A161W0G4-F1
#
_entry.id   AF-A0A161W0G4-F1
#
_cell.length_a   1.000
_cell.length_b   1.000
_cell.length_c   1.000
_cell.angle_alpha   90.00
_cell.angle_beta   90.00
_cell.angle_gamma   90.00
#
_symmetry.space_group_name_H-M   'P 1'
#
loop_
_entity.id
_entity.type
_entity.pdbx_description
1 polymer ?
#
loop_
_entity_poly.entity_id
_entity_poly.type
_entity_poly.pdbx_seq_one_letter_code
_entity_poly.pdbx_strand_id
1 'polypeptide(L)'
;MNIKKAADLSGIKTDNIRYYERIGLIPKIARTESGIRNFSEANIRTLKFVKHMRDAGVQVEPLTRYMALVTEGNPNTKEERIEILKSQVEQLRAEIIEKQSALDYLTFKIENYDEVMLPSEMNLNQSSTEAIKI
;
A
#
# COMPACT_ATOMS: atom_id res chain seq x y z
N MET A 1 -25.12 3.28 -7.60
CA MET A 1 -24.86 1.98 -6.93
C MET A 1 -24.74 2.17 -5.42
N ASN A 2 -25.16 1.21 -4.60
CA ASN A 2 -24.97 1.31 -3.13
C ASN A 2 -23.53 0.94 -2.71
N ILE A 3 -23.18 1.20 -1.44
CA ILE A 3 -21.82 0.95 -0.93
C ILE A 3 -21.41 -0.52 -0.93
N LYS A 4 -22.36 -1.46 -0.75
CA LYS A 4 -22.07 -2.89 -0.77
C LYS A 4 -21.61 -3.32 -2.18
N LYS A 5 -22.36 -2.92 -3.21
CA LYS A 5 -21.97 -3.18 -4.59
C LYS A 5 -20.66 -2.50 -4.96
N ALA A 6 -20.42 -1.28 -4.48
CA ALA A 6 -19.16 -0.59 -4.69
C ALA A 6 -17.97 -1.33 -4.03
N ALA A 7 -18.16 -1.86 -2.83
CA ALA A 7 -17.16 -2.69 -2.15
C ALA A 7 -16.82 -3.94 -2.96
N ASP A 8 -17.84 -4.67 -3.44
CA ASP A 8 -17.65 -5.87 -4.27
C ASP A 8 -16.88 -5.56 -5.56
N LEU A 9 -17.22 -4.47 -6.26
CA LEU A 9 -16.61 -4.09 -7.53
C LEU A 9 -15.19 -3.52 -7.39
N SER A 10 -14.88 -2.89 -6.26
CA SER A 10 -13.57 -2.29 -6.00
C SER A 10 -12.61 -3.20 -5.23
N GLY A 11 -13.13 -4.22 -4.55
CA GLY A 11 -12.34 -5.06 -3.63
C GLY A 11 -11.93 -4.33 -2.35
N ILE A 12 -12.59 -3.23 -2.00
CA ILE A 12 -12.35 -2.45 -0.77
C ILE A 12 -13.50 -2.70 0.21
N LYS A 13 -13.19 -3.04 1.46
CA LYS A 13 -14.20 -3.17 2.54
C LYS A 13 -15.00 -1.88 2.70
N THR A 14 -16.29 -1.99 3.00
CA THR A 14 -17.19 -0.83 3.14
C THR A 14 -16.68 0.21 4.15
N ASP A 15 -16.05 -0.22 5.24
CA ASP A 15 -15.53 0.70 6.26
C ASP A 15 -14.31 1.46 5.77
N ASN A 16 -13.47 0.84 4.93
CA ASN A 16 -12.37 1.53 4.27
C ASN A 16 -12.88 2.54 3.24
N ILE A 17 -13.96 2.24 2.51
CA ILE A 17 -14.58 3.22 1.60
C ILE A 17 -15.07 4.45 2.38
N ARG A 18 -15.75 4.23 3.51
CA ARG A 18 -16.20 5.33 4.39
C ARG A 18 -15.02 6.12 4.94
N TYR A 19 -13.98 5.42 5.36
CA TYR A 19 -12.75 6.02 5.86
C TYR A 19 -12.07 6.88 4.80
N TYR A 20 -11.87 6.34 3.59
CA TYR A 20 -11.24 7.05 2.48
C TYR A 20 -12.02 8.29 2.05
N GLU A 21 -13.36 8.23 2.05
CA GLU A 21 -14.16 9.44 1.81
C GLU A 21 -13.98 10.47 2.92
N ARG A 22 -13.98 10.03 4.18
CA ARG A 22 -13.83 10.92 5.35
C ARG A 22 -12.51 11.69 5.35
N ILE A 23 -11.42 11.04 4.95
CA ILE A 23 -10.10 11.67 4.89
C ILE A 23 -9.83 12.40 3.57
N GLY A 24 -10.77 12.38 2.62
CA GLY A 24 -10.61 13.03 1.31
C GLY A 24 -9.75 12.25 0.30
N LEU A 25 -9.40 11.00 0.60
CA LEU A 25 -8.67 10.14 -0.32
C LEU A 25 -9.50 9.74 -1.54
N ILE A 26 -10.83 9.68 -1.38
CA ILE A 26 -11.76 9.66 -2.50
C ILE A 26 -12.66 10.90 -2.43
N PRO A 27 -13.15 11.40 -3.58
CA PRO A 27 -14.09 12.50 -3.60
C PRO A 27 -15.35 12.16 -2.79
N LYS A 28 -16.04 13.20 -2.29
CA LYS A 28 -17.35 13.03 -1.65
C LYS A 28 -18.31 12.31 -2.59
N ILE A 29 -18.97 11.28 -2.08
CA ILE A 29 -19.91 10.48 -2.86
C ILE A 29 -21.28 11.14 -2.80
N ALA A 30 -21.91 11.30 -3.97
CA ALA A 30 -23.27 11.80 -4.06
C ALA A 30 -24.24 10.92 -3.24
N ARG A 31 -25.35 11.50 -2.80
CA ARG A 31 -26.37 10.80 -2.02
C ARG A 31 -27.70 10.78 -2.77
N THR A 32 -28.47 9.71 -2.58
CA THR A 32 -29.88 9.65 -2.97
C THR A 32 -30.71 10.59 -2.09
N GLU A 33 -31.96 10.84 -2.47
CA GLU A 33 -32.93 11.59 -1.66
C GLU A 33 -33.12 10.98 -0.26
N SER A 34 -33.04 9.64 -0.16
CA SER A 34 -33.05 8.90 1.11
C SER A 34 -31.74 8.96 1.91
N GLY A 35 -30.77 9.77 1.49
CA GLY A 35 -29.49 9.99 2.19
C GLY A 35 -28.44 8.89 2.01
N ILE A 36 -28.69 7.90 1.13
CA ILE A 36 -27.79 6.76 0.91
C ILE A 36 -26.71 7.15 -0.13
N ARG A 37 -25.45 6.78 0.11
CA ARG A 37 -24.37 6.98 -0.86
C ARG A 37 -24.69 6.29 -2.19
N ASN A 38 -24.60 7.06 -3.27
CA ASN A 38 -24.84 6.62 -4.63
C ASN A 38 -23.55 6.70 -5.46
N PHE A 39 -22.89 5.57 -5.62
CA PHE A 39 -21.64 5.44 -6.37
C PHE A 39 -21.91 5.36 -7.87
N SER A 40 -21.16 6.16 -8.63
CA SER A 40 -21.06 6.09 -10.09
C SER A 40 -19.91 5.19 -10.54
N GLU A 41 -19.87 4.86 -11.83
CA GLU A 41 -18.74 4.14 -12.43
C GLU A 41 -17.41 4.88 -12.27
N ALA A 42 -17.44 6.22 -12.31
CA ALA A 42 -16.25 7.04 -12.05
C ALA A 42 -15.72 6.83 -10.63
N ASN A 43 -16.62 6.75 -9.64
CA ASN A 43 -16.22 6.45 -8.26
C ASN A 43 -15.59 5.06 -8.14
N ILE A 44 -16.10 4.06 -8.87
CA ILE A 44 -15.50 2.72 -8.88
C ILE A 44 -14.08 2.75 -9.47
N ARG A 45 -13.85 3.50 -10.55
CA ARG A 45 -12.49 3.67 -11.11
C ARG A 45 -11.54 4.32 -10.10
N THR A 46 -11.98 5.37 -9.41
CA THR A 46 -11.20 6.00 -8.35
C THR A 46 -10.89 5.02 -7.21
N LEU A 47 -11.87 4.24 -6.76
CA LEU A 47 -11.67 3.23 -5.73
C LEU A 47 -10.64 2.17 -6.16
N LYS A 48 -10.69 1.70 -7.40
CA LYS A 48 -9.71 0.75 -7.94
C LYS A 48 -8.29 1.34 -8.00
N PHE A 49 -8.17 2.60 -8.41
CA PHE A 49 -6.90 3.31 -8.38
C PHE A 49 -6.34 3.42 -6.96
N VAL A 50 -7.16 3.87 -6.00
CA VAL A 50 -6.75 3.99 -4.60
C VAL A 50 -6.36 2.63 -4.02
N LYS A 51 -7.13 1.56 -4.33
CA LYS A 51 -6.79 0.20 -3.92
C LYS A 51 -5.40 -0.19 -4.44
N HIS A 52 -5.16 -0.03 -5.74
CA HIS A 52 -3.89 -0.42 -6.35
C HIS A 52 -2.69 0.28 -5.71
N MET A 53 -2.78 1.59 -5.51
CA MET A 53 -1.72 2.36 -4.86
C MET A 53 -1.51 1.94 -3.41
N ARG A 54 -2.60 1.75 -2.65
CA ARG A 54 -2.52 1.32 -1.24
C ARG A 54 -1.98 -0.09 -1.08
N ASP A 55 -2.34 -1.02 -1.96
CA ASP A 55 -1.81 -2.38 -1.97
C ASP A 55 -0.30 -2.40 -2.30
N ALA A 56 0.17 -1.46 -3.13
CA ALA A 56 1.58 -1.28 -3.43
C ALA A 56 2.40 -0.63 -2.30
N GLY A 57 1.75 -0.13 -1.24
CA GLY A 57 2.43 0.52 -0.10
C GLY A 57 2.44 2.06 -0.13
N VAL A 58 1.97 2.68 -1.22
CA VAL A 58 1.90 4.15 -1.37
C VAL A 58 1.15 4.77 -0.22
N GLN A 59 1.75 5.74 0.47
CA GLN A 59 1.20 6.32 1.70
C GLN A 59 -0.12 7.08 1.47
N VAL A 60 -0.98 7.11 2.50
CA VAL A 60 -2.31 7.73 2.43
C VAL A 60 -2.22 9.24 2.20
N GLU A 61 -1.28 9.92 2.85
CA GLU A 61 -1.16 11.37 2.83
C GLU A 61 -0.81 11.92 1.43
N PRO A 62 0.27 11.45 0.75
CA PRO A 62 0.56 11.87 -0.63
C PRO A 62 -0.59 11.60 -1.59
N LEU A 63 -1.24 10.44 -1.45
CA LEU A 63 -2.35 10.06 -2.30
C LEU A 63 -3.59 10.94 -2.06
N THR A 64 -3.83 11.38 -0.82
CA THR A 64 -4.89 12.31 -0.48
C THR A 64 -4.63 13.68 -1.09
N ARG A 65 -3.38 14.19 -1.04
CA ARG A 65 -3.00 15.44 -1.73
C ARG A 65 -3.21 15.33 -3.23
N TYR A 66 -2.74 14.25 -3.84
CA TYR A 66 -2.93 13.98 -5.27
C TYR A 66 -4.43 14.01 -5.64
N MET A 67 -5.27 13.32 -4.87
CA MET A 67 -6.70 13.24 -5.12
C MET A 67 -7.43 14.57 -4.93
N ALA A 68 -6.97 15.41 -4.00
CA ALA A 68 -7.47 16.78 -3.85
C ALA A 68 -7.20 17.62 -5.12
N LEU A 69 -5.97 17.58 -5.66
CA LEU A 69 -5.60 18.29 -6.89
C LEU A 69 -6.36 17.78 -8.12
N VAL A 70 -6.58 16.46 -8.21
CA VAL A 70 -7.41 15.87 -9.27
C VAL A 70 -8.85 16.38 -9.18
N THR A 71 -9.39 16.48 -7.96
CA THR A 71 -10.77 16.92 -7.72
C THR A 71 -10.94 18.42 -7.98
N GLU A 72 -9.90 19.23 -7.79
CA GLU A 72 -9.90 20.65 -8.16
C GLU A 72 -10.12 20.85 -9.67
N GLY A 73 -9.66 19.92 -10.50
CA GLY A 73 -9.87 19.95 -11.95
C GLY A 73 -9.10 21.05 -12.68
N ASN A 74 -8.25 21.80 -11.96
CA ASN A 74 -7.44 22.89 -12.51
C ASN A 74 -6.24 22.34 -13.30
N PRO A 75 -6.12 22.60 -14.61
CA PRO A 75 -5.01 22.12 -15.43
C PRO A 75 -3.62 22.55 -14.93
N ASN A 76 -3.52 23.70 -14.24
CA ASN A 76 -2.26 24.24 -13.73
C ASN A 76 -1.67 23.41 -12.58
N THR A 77 -2.44 22.49 -11.98
CA THR A 77 -1.95 21.55 -10.95
C THR A 77 -1.25 20.32 -11.54
N LYS A 78 -1.09 20.26 -12.87
CA LYS A 78 -0.51 19.09 -13.56
C LYS A 78 0.92 18.81 -13.08
N GLU A 79 1.80 19.80 -13.01
CA GLU A 79 3.18 19.57 -12.56
C GLU A 79 3.21 19.03 -11.12
N GLU A 80 2.46 19.64 -10.20
CA GLU A 80 2.42 19.19 -8.80
C GLU A 80 1.94 17.74 -8.67
N ARG A 81 0.90 17.36 -9.42
CA ARG A 81 0.39 15.98 -9.46
C ARG A 81 1.46 14.99 -9.95
N ILE A 82 2.25 15.38 -10.95
CA ILE A 82 3.35 14.54 -11.47
C ILE A 82 4.46 14.40 -10.43
N GLU A 83 4.83 15.47 -9.73
CA GLU A 83 5.88 15.43 -8.70
C GLU A 83 5.51 14.52 -7.52
N ILE A 84 4.23 14.55 -7.09
CA ILE A 84 3.75 13.60 -6.08
C ILE A 84 3.93 12.16 -6.56
N LEU A 85 3.52 11.85 -7.79
CA LEU A 85 3.64 10.49 -8.34
C LEU A 85 5.10 10.06 -8.49
N LYS A 86 5.99 10.95 -8.95
CA LYS A 86 7.44 10.67 -9.03
C LYS A 86 8.04 10.34 -7.67
N SER A 87 7.71 11.14 -6.64
CA SER A 87 8.17 10.87 -5.27
C SER A 87 7.73 9.49 -4.79
N GLN A 88 6.49 9.08 -5.08
CA GLN A 88 6.01 7.73 -4.73
C GLN A 88 6.69 6.63 -5.55
N VAL A 89 7.03 6.88 -6.82
CA VAL A 89 7.83 5.95 -7.63
C VAL A 89 9.21 5.73 -7.01
N GLU A 90 9.90 6.78 -6.58
CA GLU A 90 11.22 6.65 -5.96
C GLU A 90 11.17 5.87 -4.64
N GLN A 91 10.15 6.11 -3.81
CA GLN A 91 9.93 5.34 -2.58
C GLN A 91 9.71 3.85 -2.88
N LEU A 92 8.85 3.52 -3.84
CA LEU A 92 8.61 2.13 -4.24
C LEU A 92 9.86 1.46 -4.83
N ARG A 93 10.68 2.20 -5.60
CA ARG A 93 11.95 1.67 -6.12
C ARG A 93 12.92 1.32 -5.00
N ALA A 94 13.06 2.20 -4.00
CA ALA A 94 13.91 1.94 -2.85
C ALA A 94 13.44 0.68 -2.09
N GLU A 95 12.13 0.57 -1.85
CA GLU A 95 11.54 -0.61 -1.23
C GLU A 95 11.75 -1.90 -2.03
N ILE A 96 11.70 -1.85 -3.36
CA ILE A 96 11.95 -3.02 -4.21
C ILE A 96 13.41 -3.45 -4.09
N ILE A 97 14.36 -2.52 -4.10
CA ILE A 97 15.79 -2.82 -3.97
C ILE A 97 16.08 -3.49 -2.62
N GLU A 98 15.51 -2.96 -1.53
CA GLU A 98 15.68 -3.55 -0.20
C GLU A 98 15.10 -4.97 -0.12
N LYS A 99 13.87 -5.15 -0.61
CA LYS A 99 13.22 -6.47 -0.64
C LYS A 99 13.97 -7.47 -1.52
N GLN A 100 14.53 -7.02 -2.65
CA GLN A 100 15.33 -7.87 -3.52
C GLN A 100 16.63 -8.31 -2.84
N SER A 101 17.33 -7.40 -2.16
CA SER A 101 18.53 -7.73 -1.38
C SER A 101 18.24 -8.77 -0.29
N ALA A 102 17.12 -8.62 0.42
CA ALA A 102 16.68 -9.61 1.41
C ALA A 102 16.36 -10.96 0.77
N LEU A 103 15.70 -10.97 -0.38
CA LEU A 103 15.40 -12.19 -1.13
C LEU A 103 16.68 -12.90 -1.60
N ASP A 104 17.64 -12.17 -2.15
CA ASP A 104 18.91 -12.71 -2.61
C ASP A 104 19.68 -13.34 -1.44
N TYR A 105 19.70 -12.67 -0.29
CA TYR A 105 20.33 -13.18 0.93
C TYR A 105 19.65 -14.45 1.45
N LEU A 106 18.32 -14.49 1.49
CA LEU A 106 17.58 -15.69 1.89
C LEU A 106 17.83 -16.86 0.93
N THR A 107 17.90 -16.57 -0.37
CA THR A 107 18.18 -17.58 -1.40
C THR A 107 19.58 -18.16 -1.19
N PHE A 108 20.59 -17.31 -1.02
CA PHE A 108 21.95 -17.75 -0.72
C PHE A 108 22.02 -18.63 0.53
N LYS A 109 21.31 -18.25 1.61
CA LYS A 109 21.25 -19.05 2.84
C LYS A 109 20.67 -20.44 2.62
N ILE A 110 19.63 -20.55 1.79
CA ILE A 110 18.99 -21.84 1.50
C ILE A 110 19.90 -22.72 0.65
N GLU A 111 20.54 -22.15 -0.37
CA GLU A 111 21.42 -22.89 -1.28
C GLU A 111 22.71 -23.38 -0.60
N ASN A 112 23.19 -22.63 0.41
CA ASN A 112 24.43 -22.92 1.13
C ASN A 112 24.14 -23.35 2.57
N TYR A 113 22.95 -23.90 2.83
CA TYR A 113 22.48 -24.13 4.20
C TYR A 113 23.38 -25.09 4.98
N ASP A 114 23.72 -26.24 4.40
CA ASP A 114 24.54 -27.25 5.07
C ASP A 114 25.98 -26.80 5.32
N GLU A 115 26.56 -26.02 4.41
CA GLU A 115 27.97 -25.62 4.46
C GLU A 115 28.20 -24.34 5.28
N VAL A 116 27.26 -23.39 5.24
CA VAL A 116 27.44 -22.05 5.82
C VAL A 116 26.53 -21.82 7.02
N MET A 117 25.28 -22.29 6.96
CA MET A 117 24.27 -21.99 7.98
C MET A 117 24.24 -23.01 9.12
N LEU A 118 24.25 -24.31 8.82
CA LEU A 118 24.22 -25.39 9.82
C LEU A 118 25.36 -25.27 10.86
N PRO A 119 26.63 -25.03 10.47
CA PRO A 119 27.70 -24.86 11.44
C PRO A 119 27.51 -23.61 12.32
N SER A 120 27.08 -22.49 11.73
CA SER A 120 26.89 -21.23 12.46
C SER A 120 25.67 -21.27 13.40
N GLU A 121 24.58 -21.94 12.99
CA GLU A 121 23.40 -22.19 13.82
C GLU A 121 23.67 -23.19 14.95
N MET A 122 24.46 -24.23 14.71
CA MET A 122 24.93 -25.15 15.76
C MET A 122 25.78 -24.41 16.81
N ASN A 123 26.65 -23.49 16.39
CA ASN A 123 27.46 -22.69 17.32
C ASN A 123 26.63 -21.69 18.15
N LEU A 124 25.59 -21.08 17.58
CA LEU A 124 24.65 -20.21 18.32
C LEU A 124 23.90 -20.97 19.42
N ASN A 125 23.50 -22.21 19.16
CA ASN A 125 22.80 -23.05 20.12
C ASN A 125 23.72 -23.56 21.24
N GLN A 126 24.99 -23.86 20.92
CA GLN A 126 25.99 -24.23 21.93
C GLN A 126 26.34 -23.05 22.86
N SER A 127 26.52 -21.85 22.30
CA SER A 127 26.78 -20.61 23.07
C SER A 127 25.65 -20.26 24.04
N SER A 128 24.40 -20.52 23.64
CA SER A 128 23.21 -20.31 24.48
C SER A 128 23.08 -21.35 25.60
N THR A 129 23.64 -22.54 25.42
CA THR A 129 23.59 -23.63 26.41
C THR A 129 24.67 -23.49 27.49
N GLU A 130 25.82 -22.89 27.16
CA GLU A 130 26.90 -22.61 28.13
C GLU A 130 26.59 -21.41 29.04
N ALA A 131 25.87 -20.39 28.54
CA ALA A 131 25.49 -19.21 29.32
C ALA A 131 24.47 -19.48 30.45
N ILE A 132 23.78 -20.63 30.44
CA ILE A 132 22.75 -21.01 31.44
C ILE A 132 23.34 -21.90 32.55
N LYS A 133 24.62 -22.31 32.47
CA LYS A 133 25.27 -23.22 33.43
C LYS A 133 26.00 -22.52 34.62
N ILE A 134 25.66 -21.27 34.96
CA ILE A 134 26.22 -20.55 36.12
C ILE A 134 25.15 -20.32 37.18
#